data_AF-A0A519SVI1-F1
#
_entry.id   AF-A0A519SVI1-F1
#
_cell.length_a   1.000
_cell.length_b   1.000
_cell.length_c   1.000
_cell.angle_alpha   90.00
_cell.angle_beta   90.00
_cell.angle_gamma   90.00
#
_symmetry.space_group_name_H-M   'P 1'
#
loop_
_entity.id
_entity.type
_entity.pdbx_description
1 polymer ?
#
loop_
_entity_poly.entity_id
_entity_poly.type
_entity_poly.pdbx_seq_one_letter_code
_entity_poly.pdbx_strand_id
1 'polypeptide(L)'
;MLLITAVACQKQNTTPTPTSTQTVQGLAALPLSAVAPADNPTNPAKVDLGRALFWDPVLSGGRDVSCATCHHPVTGYADGLDLAIGENGQV
;
A
#
# COMPACT_ATOMS: atom_id res chain seq x y z
N MET A 1 1.08 -51.43 10.65
CA MET A 1 2.05 -50.53 9.99
C MET A 1 1.27 -49.64 9.04
N LEU A 2 0.73 -48.53 9.55
CA LEU A 2 -0.17 -47.64 8.81
C LEU A 2 0.71 -46.57 8.14
N LEU A 3 0.78 -46.60 6.81
CA LEU A 3 1.60 -45.70 6.00
C LEU A 3 1.00 -44.29 6.05
N ILE A 4 1.70 -43.37 6.72
CA ILE A 4 1.41 -41.94 6.71
C ILE A 4 1.93 -41.37 5.38
N THR A 5 1.04 -41.10 4.43
CA THR A 5 1.39 -40.37 3.21
C THR A 5 1.45 -38.87 3.49
N ALA A 6 2.65 -38.30 3.44
CA ALA A 6 2.85 -36.86 3.54
C ALA A 6 2.36 -36.19 2.24
N VAL A 7 1.20 -35.53 2.31
CA VAL A 7 0.74 -34.61 1.26
C VAL A 7 1.42 -33.26 1.51
N ALA A 8 2.44 -32.94 0.72
CA ALA A 8 3.12 -31.65 0.77
C ALA A 8 2.29 -30.58 0.05
N CYS A 9 2.23 -29.38 0.62
CA CYS A 9 1.61 -28.20 0.01
C CYS A 9 2.35 -27.82 -1.29
N GLN A 10 1.66 -27.84 -2.42
CA GLN A 10 2.12 -27.19 -3.65
C GLN A 10 2.12 -25.67 -3.43
N LYS A 11 3.30 -25.06 -3.34
CA LYS A 11 3.47 -23.61 -3.50
C LYS A 11 3.00 -23.25 -4.91
N GLN A 12 1.85 -22.60 -5.03
CA GLN A 12 1.40 -22.08 -6.32
C GLN A 12 2.36 -20.96 -6.72
N ASN A 13 3.24 -21.28 -7.68
CA ASN A 13 4.04 -20.27 -8.36
C ASN A 13 3.07 -19.44 -9.21
N THR A 14 2.53 -18.36 -8.65
CA THR A 14 1.81 -17.35 -9.42
C THR A 14 2.81 -16.76 -10.41
N THR A 15 2.71 -17.20 -11.66
CA THR A 15 3.40 -16.60 -12.79
C THR A 15 3.07 -15.11 -12.80
N PRO A 16 4.07 -14.19 -12.85
CA PRO A 16 3.77 -12.79 -13.09
C PRO A 16 3.05 -12.69 -14.44
N THR A 17 1.77 -12.31 -14.40
CA THR A 17 0.98 -11.95 -15.57
C THR A 17 1.75 -10.85 -16.32
N PRO A 18 1.87 -10.97 -17.66
CA PRO A 18 2.83 -10.21 -18.45
C PRO A 18 2.66 -8.71 -18.25
N THR A 19 3.82 -8.06 -18.06
CA THR A 19 4.10 -6.66 -18.33
C THR A 19 3.05 -6.05 -19.25
N SER A 20 2.13 -5.26 -18.68
CA SER A 20 1.39 -4.29 -19.46
C SER A 20 2.44 -3.42 -20.12
N THR A 21 2.54 -3.50 -21.45
CA THR A 21 3.25 -2.53 -22.27
C THR A 21 2.58 -1.20 -22.03
N GLN A 22 3.04 -0.48 -20.99
CA GLN A 22 2.65 0.90 -20.76
C GLN A 22 3.31 1.69 -21.88
N THR A 23 2.59 1.77 -22.99
CA THR A 23 2.84 2.76 -24.02
C THR A 23 2.72 4.08 -23.28
N VAL A 24 3.85 4.77 -23.05
CA VAL A 24 3.79 6.12 -22.51
C VAL A 24 3.31 6.99 -23.66
N GLN A 25 2.01 6.94 -23.96
CA GLN A 25 1.38 8.00 -24.74
C GLN A 25 1.64 9.29 -23.99
N GLY A 26 2.15 10.29 -24.71
CA GLY A 26 2.55 11.56 -24.17
C GLY A 26 1.49 12.17 -23.26
N LEU A 27 1.98 12.94 -22.28
CA LEU A 27 1.25 13.77 -21.32
C LEU A 27 -0.27 13.79 -21.56
N ALA A 28 -1.00 12.98 -20.80
CA ALA A 28 -2.45 12.95 -20.76
C ALA A 28 -2.94 13.32 -19.36
N ALA A 29 -4.19 13.77 -19.26
CA ALA A 29 -4.80 14.04 -17.98
C ALA A 29 -4.92 12.75 -17.14
N LEU A 30 -4.71 12.88 -15.83
CA LEU A 30 -5.02 11.80 -14.90
C LEU A 30 -6.52 11.47 -14.93
N PRO A 31 -6.90 10.21 -14.68
CA PRO A 31 -8.31 9.83 -14.63
C PRO A 31 -9.02 10.58 -13.49
N LEU A 32 -10.32 10.86 -13.69
CA LEU A 32 -11.16 11.53 -12.68
C LEU A 32 -11.36 10.69 -11.40
N SER A 33 -11.01 9.40 -11.44
CA SER A 33 -11.14 8.49 -10.30
C SER A 33 -10.07 7.41 -10.37
N ALA A 34 -9.62 6.95 -9.20
CA ALA A 34 -8.69 5.83 -9.10
C ALA A 34 -9.39 4.50 -9.42
N VAL A 35 -8.72 3.64 -10.18
CA VAL A 35 -9.20 2.28 -10.45
C VAL A 35 -8.86 1.40 -9.24
N ALA A 36 -9.87 0.76 -8.66
CA ALA A 36 -9.67 -0.16 -7.55
C ALA A 36 -9.05 -1.49 -8.03
N PRO A 37 -8.10 -2.09 -7.28
CA PRO A 37 -7.65 -3.45 -7.53
C PRO A 37 -8.81 -4.45 -7.44
N ALA A 38 -8.80 -5.48 -8.30
CA ALA A 38 -9.89 -6.45 -8.39
C ALA A 38 -10.10 -7.25 -7.09
N ASP A 39 -9.02 -7.51 -6.35
CA ASP A 39 -9.00 -8.18 -5.06
C ASP A 39 -9.23 -7.25 -3.87
N ASN A 40 -9.25 -5.92 -4.11
CA ASN A 40 -9.42 -4.91 -3.08
C ASN A 40 -10.39 -3.80 -3.53
N PRO A 41 -11.66 -4.13 -3.84
CA PRO A 41 -12.62 -3.15 -4.33
C PRO A 41 -12.88 -2.03 -3.31
N THR A 42 -12.96 -0.79 -3.79
CA THR A 42 -13.25 0.38 -2.95
C THR A 42 -14.72 0.38 -2.52
N ASN A 43 -14.96 0.69 -1.24
CA ASN A 43 -16.29 1.02 -0.73
C ASN A 43 -16.17 2.15 0.31
N PRO A 44 -17.26 2.88 0.62
CA PRO A 44 -17.19 4.03 1.53
C PRO A 44 -16.63 3.69 2.92
N ALA A 45 -17.06 2.58 3.52
CA ALA A 45 -16.59 2.16 4.84
C ALA A 45 -15.08 1.91 4.89
N LYS A 46 -14.50 1.34 3.83
CA LYS A 46 -13.04 1.14 3.72
C LYS A 46 -12.29 2.46 3.51
N VAL A 47 -12.87 3.40 2.76
CA VAL A 47 -12.29 4.73 2.56
C VAL A 47 -12.26 5.47 3.90
N ASP A 48 -13.35 5.44 4.65
CA ASP A 48 -13.46 6.11 5.95
C ASP A 48 -12.52 5.48 6.99
N LEU A 49 -12.44 4.15 7.03
CA LEU A 49 -11.48 3.45 7.89
C LEU A 49 -10.03 3.79 7.50
N GLY A 50 -9.69 3.75 6.21
CA GLY A 50 -8.35 4.10 5.73
C GLY A 50 -7.97 5.54 6.06
N ARG A 51 -8.93 6.47 5.96
CA ARG A 51 -8.76 7.87 6.38
C ARG A 51 -8.54 7.98 7.89
N ALA A 52 -9.21 7.21 8.72
CA ALA A 52 -8.92 7.22 10.15
C ALA A 52 -7.50 6.71 10.43
N LEU A 53 -7.14 5.55 9.85
CA LEU A 53 -5.85 4.89 10.09
C LEU A 53 -4.65 5.70 9.60
N PHE A 54 -4.74 6.41 8.49
CA PHE A 54 -3.62 7.20 7.98
C PHE A 54 -3.24 8.37 8.91
N TRP A 55 -4.17 8.84 9.74
CA TRP A 55 -3.95 9.91 10.73
C TRP A 55 -3.73 9.37 12.14
N ASP A 56 -3.86 8.06 12.36
CA ASP A 56 -3.74 7.44 13.67
C ASP A 56 -2.33 6.90 13.89
N PRO A 57 -1.60 7.39 14.92
CA PRO A 57 -0.27 6.88 15.22
C PRO A 57 -0.29 5.46 15.82
N VAL A 58 -1.46 4.88 16.14
CA VAL A 58 -1.58 3.54 16.73
C VAL A 58 -0.88 2.45 15.91
N LEU A 59 -0.66 2.69 14.62
CA LEU A 59 0.00 1.75 13.70
C LEU A 59 1.53 1.79 13.78
N SER A 60 2.15 2.82 14.36
CA SER A 60 3.60 2.84 14.58
C SER A 60 4.01 2.10 15.84
N GLY A 61 5.24 1.58 15.87
CA GLY A 61 5.78 0.90 17.05
C GLY A 61 5.78 1.78 18.31
N GLY A 62 6.15 3.07 18.15
CA GLY A 62 6.20 4.07 19.22
C GLY A 62 4.87 4.74 19.55
N ARG A 63 3.85 4.57 18.70
CA ARG A 63 2.51 5.20 18.82
C ARG A 63 2.54 6.73 18.81
N ASP A 64 3.52 7.30 18.13
CA ASP A 64 3.83 8.74 18.03
C ASP A 64 3.97 9.24 16.58
N VAL A 65 3.95 8.33 15.59
CA VAL A 65 4.09 8.62 14.16
C VAL A 65 2.92 8.00 13.39
N SER A 66 2.28 8.78 12.54
CA SER A 66 1.23 8.32 11.63
C SER A 66 1.71 8.44 10.18
N CYS A 67 0.96 7.90 9.22
CA CYS A 67 1.26 8.15 7.80
C CYS A 67 1.23 9.65 7.48
N ALA A 68 0.32 10.41 8.08
CA ALA A 68 0.19 11.86 7.91
C ALA A 68 1.38 12.67 8.46
N THR A 69 2.21 12.09 9.33
CA THR A 69 3.41 12.75 9.85
C THR A 69 4.39 13.09 8.71
N CYS A 70 4.57 12.17 7.75
CA CYS A 70 5.44 12.37 6.59
C CYS A 70 4.65 12.65 5.29
N HIS A 71 3.40 12.17 5.17
CA HIS A 71 2.58 12.35 3.98
C HIS A 71 1.42 13.34 4.22
N HIS A 72 1.75 14.55 4.66
CA HIS A 72 0.73 15.54 5.01
C HIS A 72 0.07 16.16 3.75
N PRO A 73 -1.27 16.28 3.66
CA PRO A 73 -1.94 16.79 2.46
C PRO A 73 -1.57 18.24 2.09
N VAL A 74 -1.30 19.10 3.09
CA VAL A 74 -0.95 20.53 2.87
C VAL A 74 0.36 20.68 2.08
N THR A 75 1.25 19.70 2.19
CA THR A 75 2.55 19.65 1.50
C THR A 75 2.52 18.69 0.32
N GLY A 76 1.32 18.36 -0.19
CA GLY A 76 1.18 17.47 -1.34
C GLY A 76 1.48 16.01 -1.05
N TYR A 77 1.24 15.56 0.20
CA TYR A 77 1.53 14.20 0.67
C TYR A 77 3.03 13.87 0.73
N ALA A 78 3.87 14.84 1.08
CA ALA A 78 5.30 14.68 1.37
C ALA A 78 5.70 15.57 2.56
N ASP A 79 6.90 15.38 3.11
CA ASP A 79 7.42 16.15 4.26
C ASP A 79 8.44 17.22 3.85
N GLY A 80 8.86 17.23 2.59
CA GLY A 80 9.80 18.22 2.05
C GLY A 80 11.25 18.02 2.49
N LEU A 81 11.58 16.84 3.04
CA LEU A 81 12.95 16.45 3.36
C LEU A 81 13.59 15.71 2.18
N ASP A 82 14.92 15.77 2.08
CA ASP A 82 15.67 15.00 1.07
C ASP A 82 15.55 13.48 1.32
N LEU A 83 15.51 13.09 2.60
CA LEU A 83 15.32 11.72 3.06
C LEU A 83 14.30 11.70 4.20
N ALA A 84 13.46 10.66 4.21
CA ALA A 84 12.46 10.47 5.25
C ALA A 84 13.13 10.12 6.58
N ILE A 85 12.59 10.69 7.67
CA ILE A 85 12.93 10.28 9.03
C ILE A 85 11.86 9.27 9.48
N GLY A 86 12.23 7.99 9.57
CA GLY A 86 11.31 6.92 9.97
C GLY A 86 10.84 7.02 11.43
N GLU A 87 9.91 6.13 11.81
CA GLU A 87 9.23 6.12 13.13
C GLU A 87 10.15 6.07 14.37
N ASN A 88 11.44 5.79 14.21
CA ASN A 88 12.45 5.76 15.28
C ASN A 88 13.60 6.75 15.05
N GLY A 89 13.36 7.83 14.30
CA GLY A 89 14.39 8.84 13.99
C GLY A 89 15.48 8.36 13.03
N GLN A 90 15.23 7.27 12.29
CA GLN A 90 16.19 6.66 11.37
C GLN A 90 16.10 7.31 9.99
N VAL A 91 17.25 7.49 9.34
CA VAL A 91 17.39 8.04 7.98
C VAL A 91 18.03 6.99 7.08
#